data_AF-A0A8J5GPR5-F1
#
_entry.id   AF-A0A8J5GPR5-F1
#
_cell.length_a   1.000
_cell.length_b   1.000
_cell.length_c   1.000
_cell.angle_alpha   90.00
_cell.angle_beta   90.00
_cell.angle_gamma   90.00
#
_symmetry.space_group_name_H-M   'P 1'
#
loop_
_entity.id
_entity.type
_entity.pdbx_description
1 polymer ?
#
loop_
_entity_poly.entity_id
_entity_poly.type
_entity_poly.pdbx_seq_one_letter_code
_entity_poly.pdbx_strand_id
1 'polypeptide(L)'
;MAAKMPGVIALFDVDGTLTSPRKEITPQMLEFMRELRKVVTVGVVGGSDLIKITEQLGNSVLNDYDYVFSENGLLAHKNQKLIGRQSLKSFLGEDKLKEFINFTLHYLADLEIPIKRGTFIEFRSGMLNVSPIGRNCSQEERDEFEKYDKACTFL
;
A
#
# COMPACT_ATOMS: atom_id res chain seq x y z
N MET A 1 -35.40 -10.37 7.43
CA MET A 1 -34.29 -9.66 6.76
C MET A 1 -34.11 -10.27 5.38
N ALA A 2 -33.94 -9.47 4.34
CA ALA A 2 -33.60 -10.00 3.03
C ALA A 2 -32.26 -10.77 3.12
N ALA A 3 -32.19 -11.94 2.49
CA ALA A 3 -30.92 -12.65 2.39
C ALA A 3 -29.92 -11.78 1.60
N LYS A 4 -28.64 -11.80 2.00
CA LYS A 4 -27.59 -11.12 1.23
C LYS A 4 -27.67 -11.57 -0.24
N MET A 5 -27.50 -10.63 -1.16
CA MET A 5 -27.49 -10.93 -2.59
C MET A 5 -26.38 -11.94 -2.92
N PRO A 6 -26.73 -13.17 -3.33
CA PRO A 6 -25.73 -14.19 -3.61
C PRO A 6 -24.95 -13.85 -4.88
N GLY A 7 -23.65 -14.15 -4.89
CA GLY A 7 -22.80 -13.97 -6.07
C GLY A 7 -22.37 -12.52 -6.36
N VAL A 8 -22.74 -11.55 -5.52
CA VAL A 8 -22.34 -10.14 -5.68
C VAL A 8 -21.43 -9.72 -4.52
N ILE A 9 -20.34 -9.04 -4.86
CA ILE A 9 -19.43 -8.40 -3.90
C ILE A 9 -19.23 -6.94 -4.29
N ALA A 10 -19.27 -6.05 -3.30
CA ALA A 10 -18.87 -4.65 -3.45
C ALA A 10 -17.47 -4.48 -2.84
N LEU A 11 -16.49 -4.14 -3.68
CA LEU A 11 -15.11 -3.87 -3.26
C LEU A 11 -14.83 -2.38 -3.38
N PHE A 12 -14.26 -1.82 -2.32
CA PHE A 12 -13.98 -0.40 -2.22
C PHE A 12 -12.50 -0.16 -2.00
N ASP A 13 -11.96 0.82 -2.73
CA ASP A 13 -10.71 1.46 -2.34
C ASP A 13 -10.89 2.20 -1.00
N VAL A 14 -9.79 2.49 -0.30
CA VAL A 14 -9.83 3.12 1.02
C VAL A 14 -9.71 4.65 0.90
N ASP A 15 -8.50 5.15 0.61
CA ASP A 15 -8.18 6.57 0.63
C ASP A 15 -8.78 7.30 -0.58
N GLY A 16 -9.56 8.35 -0.35
CA GLY A 16 -10.25 9.08 -1.41
C GLY A 16 -11.54 8.43 -1.91
N THR A 17 -11.88 7.21 -1.47
CA THR A 17 -13.14 6.52 -1.78
C THR A 17 -14.04 6.39 -0.55
N LEU A 18 -13.58 5.67 0.48
CA LEU A 18 -14.32 5.56 1.76
C LEU A 18 -13.98 6.70 2.73
N THR A 19 -12.79 7.28 2.58
CA THR A 19 -12.33 8.41 3.40
C THR A 19 -11.95 9.60 2.51
N SER A 20 -11.95 10.80 3.08
CA SER A 20 -11.24 11.91 2.43
C SER A 20 -9.73 11.64 2.45
N PRO A 21 -8.96 12.15 1.49
CA PRO A 21 -7.52 11.90 1.40
C PRO A 21 -6.79 12.10 2.74
N ARG A 22 -6.11 11.06 3.22
CA ARG A 22 -5.35 10.99 4.48
C ARG A 22 -6.17 11.30 5.75
N LYS A 23 -7.49 11.12 5.71
CA LYS A 23 -8.37 11.29 6.88
C LYS A 23 -9.02 9.97 7.29
N GLU A 24 -9.57 9.98 8.49
CA GLU A 24 -10.41 8.90 9.02
C GLU A 24 -11.79 8.88 8.35
N ILE A 25 -12.42 7.71 8.36
CA ILE A 25 -13.78 7.50 7.89
C ILE A 25 -14.78 8.31 8.74
N THR A 26 -15.77 8.90 8.08
CA THR A 26 -16.82 9.62 8.80
C THR A 26 -17.83 8.63 9.42
N PRO A 27 -18.48 8.98 10.55
CA PRO A 27 -19.51 8.12 11.14
C PRO A 27 -20.66 7.81 10.17
N GLN A 28 -20.99 8.75 9.30
CA GLN A 28 -22.02 8.61 8.28
C GLN A 28 -21.65 7.54 7.23
N MET A 29 -20.41 7.56 6.75
CA MET A 29 -19.92 6.55 5.82
C MET A 29 -19.82 5.18 6.50
N LEU A 30 -19.31 5.12 7.74
CA LEU A 30 -19.23 3.87 8.50
C LEU A 30 -20.61 3.22 8.66
N GLU A 31 -21.63 4.01 8.99
CA GLU A 31 -23.01 3.51 9.12
C GLU A 31 -23.57 3.04 7.77
N PHE A 32 -23.31 3.79 6.69
CA PHE A 32 -23.66 3.35 5.34
C PHE A 32 -23.04 1.99 5.00
N MET A 33 -21.75 1.78 5.29
CA MET A 33 -21.07 0.51 5.02
C MET A 33 -21.66 -0.64 5.84
N ARG A 34 -22.08 -0.39 7.09
CA ARG A 34 -22.77 -1.38 7.92
C ARG A 34 -24.13 -1.78 7.36
N GLU A 35 -24.94 -0.83 6.91
CA GLU A 35 -26.22 -1.12 6.27
C GLU A 35 -26.01 -1.84 4.93
N LEU A 36 -25.06 -1.41 4.12
CA LEU A 36 -24.71 -2.07 2.84
C LEU A 36 -24.32 -3.53 3.07
N ARG A 37 -23.53 -3.82 4.10
CA ARG A 37 -23.10 -5.18 4.45
C ARG A 37 -24.26 -6.11 4.82
N LYS A 38 -25.40 -5.60 5.26
CA LYS A 38 -26.61 -6.43 5.48
C LYS A 38 -27.22 -6.93 4.18
N VAL A 39 -26.97 -6.22 3.07
CA VAL A 39 -27.60 -6.48 1.75
C VAL A 39 -26.65 -7.21 0.81
N VAL A 40 -25.34 -6.91 0.84
CA VAL A 40 -24.33 -7.50 -0.05
C VAL A 40 -23.07 -7.88 0.71
N THR A 41 -22.24 -8.75 0.13
CA THR A 41 -20.89 -8.97 0.64
C THR A 41 -20.04 -7.73 0.37
N VAL A 42 -19.36 -7.23 1.41
CA VAL A 42 -18.56 -5.99 1.32
C VAL A 42 -17.11 -6.29 1.65
N GLY A 43 -16.19 -5.77 0.83
CA GLY A 43 -14.77 -5.80 1.12
C GLY A 43 -14.08 -4.48 0.83
N VAL A 44 -12.90 -4.33 1.42
CA VAL A 44 -12.01 -3.19 1.18
C VAL A 44 -10.69 -3.68 0.59
N VAL A 45 -10.12 -2.89 -0.31
CA VAL A 45 -8.82 -3.14 -0.92
C VAL A 45 -8.00 -1.87 -0.89
N GLY A 46 -6.74 -1.95 -0.51
CA GLY A 46 -5.84 -0.79 -0.50
C GLY A 46 -4.39 -1.19 -0.68
N GLY A 47 -3.60 -0.30 -1.27
CA GLY A 47 -2.15 -0.50 -1.44
C GLY A 47 -1.36 -0.34 -0.14
N SER A 48 -1.98 0.26 0.89
CA SER A 48 -1.40 0.41 2.22
C SER A 48 -1.38 -0.91 3.00
N ASP A 49 -0.49 -0.97 3.99
CA ASP A 49 -0.51 -2.04 4.99
C ASP A 49 -1.80 -2.00 5.85
N LEU A 50 -2.04 -3.08 6.59
CA LEU A 50 -3.23 -3.19 7.45
C LEU A 50 -3.27 -2.11 8.55
N ILE A 51 -2.13 -1.65 9.04
CA ILE A 51 -2.06 -0.63 10.10
C ILE A 51 -2.68 0.66 9.59
N LYS A 52 -2.24 1.14 8.43
CA LYS A 52 -2.78 2.36 7.80
C LYS A 52 -4.25 2.23 7.43
N ILE A 53 -4.67 1.07 6.90
CA ILE A 53 -6.09 0.83 6.63
C ILE A 53 -6.90 0.91 7.95
N THR A 54 -6.35 0.40 9.05
CA THR A 54 -6.98 0.46 10.38
C THR A 54 -7.03 1.88 10.93
N GLU A 55 -5.99 2.70 10.73
CA GLU A 55 -6.02 4.13 11.06
C GLU A 55 -7.15 4.86 10.33
N GLN A 56 -7.39 4.54 9.06
CA GLN A 56 -8.42 5.21 8.27
C GLN A 56 -9.83 4.69 8.52
N LEU A 57 -10.01 3.37 8.69
CA LEU A 57 -11.32 2.74 8.79
C LEU A 57 -11.73 2.34 10.22
N GLY A 58 -10.83 2.52 11.19
CA GLY A 58 -11.02 2.17 12.59
C GLY A 58 -10.51 0.77 12.96
N ASN A 59 -10.29 0.57 14.27
CA ASN A 59 -9.72 -0.64 14.86
C ASN A 59 -10.54 -1.92 14.62
N SER A 60 -11.82 -1.79 14.26
CA SER A 60 -12.72 -2.91 13.98
C SER A 60 -12.77 -3.32 12.51
N VAL A 61 -11.88 -2.82 11.64
CA VAL A 61 -11.92 -3.08 10.19
C VAL A 61 -12.05 -4.57 9.80
N LEU A 62 -11.33 -5.47 10.46
CA LEU A 62 -11.41 -6.92 10.18
C LEU A 62 -12.77 -7.52 10.55
N ASN A 63 -13.50 -6.88 11.46
CA ASN A 63 -14.83 -7.27 11.90
C ASN A 63 -15.93 -6.61 11.04
N ASP A 64 -15.70 -5.37 10.61
CA ASP A 64 -16.68 -4.53 9.93
C ASP A 64 -16.90 -4.94 8.48
N TYR A 65 -15.90 -5.54 7.83
CA TYR A 65 -15.95 -5.97 6.43
C TYR A 65 -15.85 -7.50 6.29
N ASP A 66 -16.49 -8.05 5.26
CA ASP A 66 -16.41 -9.49 4.97
C ASP A 66 -15.03 -9.87 4.40
N TYR A 67 -14.42 -8.97 3.63
CA TYR A 67 -13.06 -9.10 3.11
C TYR A 67 -12.22 -7.84 3.38
N VAL A 68 -10.95 -8.04 3.74
CA VAL A 68 -9.97 -6.96 3.91
C VAL A 68 -8.70 -7.33 3.17
N PHE A 69 -8.38 -6.57 2.12
CA PHE A 69 -7.22 -6.77 1.24
C PHE A 69 -6.23 -5.62 1.43
N SER A 70 -5.29 -5.79 2.35
CA SER A 70 -4.14 -4.87 2.50
C SER A 70 -3.02 -5.22 1.52
N GLU A 71 -2.17 -4.25 1.22
CA GLU A 71 -1.05 -4.41 0.30
C GLU A 71 -1.50 -4.95 -1.07
N ASN A 72 -2.60 -4.40 -1.61
CA ASN A 72 -3.26 -4.86 -2.84
C ASN A 72 -3.69 -6.34 -2.82
N GLY A 73 -3.98 -6.87 -1.62
CA GLY A 73 -4.41 -8.27 -1.45
C GLY A 73 -3.27 -9.26 -1.25
N LEU A 74 -2.01 -8.80 -1.18
CA LEU A 74 -0.90 -9.64 -0.71
C LEU A 74 -1.13 -10.11 0.74
N LEU A 75 -1.86 -9.34 1.54
CA LEU A 75 -2.38 -9.78 2.83
C LEU A 75 -3.91 -9.70 2.81
N ALA A 76 -4.56 -10.85 2.86
CA ALA A 76 -6.00 -11.00 2.63
C ALA A 76 -6.69 -11.69 3.81
N HIS A 77 -7.73 -11.05 4.34
CA HIS A 77 -8.60 -11.60 5.38
C HIS A 77 -10.03 -11.78 4.86
N LYS A 78 -10.69 -12.86 5.29
CA LYS A 78 -12.12 -13.10 5.10
C LYS A 78 -12.75 -13.46 6.43
N ASN A 79 -13.77 -12.71 6.86
CA ASN A 79 -14.42 -12.89 8.16
C ASN A 79 -13.39 -12.99 9.30
N GLN A 80 -12.51 -12.00 9.40
CA GLN A 80 -11.38 -11.92 10.36
C GLN A 80 -10.27 -12.96 10.19
N LYS A 81 -10.48 -14.02 9.39
CA LYS A 81 -9.51 -15.08 9.20
C LYS A 81 -8.59 -14.76 8.04
N LEU A 82 -7.29 -14.94 8.26
CA LEU A 82 -6.29 -14.87 7.20
C LEU A 82 -6.58 -15.96 6.15
N ILE A 83 -6.74 -15.56 4.89
CA ILE A 83 -6.96 -16.47 3.76
C ILE A 83 -5.79 -16.50 2.77
N GLY A 84 -4.94 -15.48 2.81
CA GLY A 84 -3.80 -15.39 1.92
C GLY A 84 -2.76 -14.43 2.46
N ARG A 85 -1.50 -14.84 2.38
CA ARG A 85 -0.36 -13.97 2.60
C ARG A 85 0.70 -14.28 1.54
N GLN A 86 1.17 -13.25 0.87
CA GLN A 86 2.26 -13.33 -0.10
C GLN A 86 3.24 -12.19 0.19
N SER A 87 4.49 -12.39 -0.20
CA SER A 87 5.52 -11.36 -0.17
C SER A 87 6.43 -11.48 -1.39
N LEU A 88 7.08 -10.38 -1.76
CA LEU A 88 8.07 -10.33 -2.82
C LEU A 88 9.19 -11.34 -2.56
N LYS A 89 9.62 -11.49 -1.29
CA LYS A 89 10.62 -12.46 -0.86
C LYS A 89 10.21 -13.90 -1.14
N SER A 90 9.02 -14.29 -0.72
CA SER A 90 8.52 -15.66 -0.95
C SER A 90 8.23 -15.93 -2.42
N PHE A 91 7.91 -14.90 -3.21
CA PHE A 91 7.66 -15.04 -4.64
C PHE A 91 8.95 -15.13 -5.49
N LEU A 92 9.92 -14.23 -5.26
CA LEU A 92 11.14 -14.17 -6.06
C LEU A 92 12.27 -15.07 -5.52
N GLY A 93 12.34 -15.26 -4.21
CA GLY A 93 13.45 -15.93 -3.54
C GLY A 93 14.65 -15.00 -3.26
N GLU A 94 15.50 -15.41 -2.31
CA GLU A 94 16.63 -14.60 -1.83
C GLU A 94 17.71 -14.37 -2.89
N ASP A 95 18.00 -15.35 -3.75
CA ASP A 95 19.08 -15.19 -4.73
C ASP A 95 18.80 -14.10 -5.76
N LYS A 96 17.58 -14.05 -6.29
CA LYS A 96 17.15 -12.99 -7.22
C LYS A 96 17.07 -11.63 -6.55
N LEU A 97 16.59 -11.58 -5.31
CA LEU A 97 16.54 -10.35 -4.53
C LEU A 97 17.94 -9.80 -4.27
N LYS A 98 18.86 -10.65 -3.82
CA LYS A 98 20.26 -10.29 -3.58
C LYS A 98 20.93 -9.78 -4.86
N GLU A 99 20.73 -10.46 -5.98
CA GLU A 99 21.24 -10.02 -7.28
C GLU A 99 20.72 -8.62 -7.65
N PHE A 100 19.40 -8.41 -7.58
CA PHE A 100 18.79 -7.11 -7.87
C PHE A 100 19.25 -6.00 -6.92
N ILE A 101 19.33 -6.28 -5.62
CA ILE A 101 19.76 -5.33 -4.60
C ILE A 101 21.23 -4.94 -4.82
N ASN A 102 22.11 -5.91 -5.06
CA ASN A 102 23.53 -5.63 -5.33
C ASN A 102 23.70 -4.78 -6.58
N PHE A 103 23.02 -5.13 -7.68
CA PHE A 103 23.03 -4.33 -8.90
C PHE A 103 22.58 -2.89 -8.64
N THR A 104 21.45 -2.73 -7.95
CA THR A 104 20.89 -1.40 -7.64
C THR A 104 21.85 -0.60 -6.75
N LEU A 105 22.46 -1.21 -5.72
CA LEU A 105 23.40 -0.52 -4.85
C LEU A 105 24.66 -0.07 -5.59
N HIS A 106 25.21 -0.91 -6.47
CA HIS A 106 26.35 -0.51 -7.32
C HIS A 106 25.98 0.65 -8.24
N TYR A 107 24.85 0.54 -8.95
CA TYR A 107 24.36 1.61 -9.83
C TYR A 107 24.19 2.93 -9.07
N LEU A 108 23.53 2.89 -7.91
CA LEU A 108 23.30 4.08 -7.09
C LEU A 108 24.58 4.65 -6.47
N ALA A 109 25.58 3.80 -6.18
CA ALA A 109 26.89 4.26 -5.69
C ALA A 109 27.59 5.11 -6.75
N ASP A 110 27.53 4.68 -8.02
CA ASP A 110 28.21 5.32 -9.14
C ASP A 110 27.45 6.52 -9.74
N LEU A 111 26.19 6.76 -9.35
CA LEU A 111 25.42 7.92 -9.81
C LEU A 111 26.01 9.24 -9.32
N GLU A 112 26.32 10.14 -10.25
CA GLU A 112 26.67 11.53 -9.93
C GLU A 112 25.40 12.38 -9.85
N ILE A 113 24.92 12.64 -8.64
CA ILE A 113 23.76 13.50 -8.37
C ILE A 113 24.12 14.53 -7.28
N PRO A 114 23.48 15.71 -7.25
CA PRO A 114 23.88 16.79 -6.35
C PRO A 114 23.85 16.41 -4.86
N ILE A 115 22.89 15.56 -4.47
CA ILE A 115 22.64 15.19 -3.08
C ILE A 115 22.33 13.70 -2.99
N LYS A 116 23.01 13.00 -2.07
CA LYS A 116 22.68 11.65 -1.59
C LYS A 116 22.44 11.68 -0.08
N ARG A 117 21.48 10.89 0.39
CA ARG A 117 21.13 10.74 1.80
C ARG A 117 21.21 9.27 2.21
N GLY A 118 20.10 8.66 2.60
CA GLY A 118 20.02 7.28 3.05
C GLY A 118 18.65 6.69 2.77
N THR A 119 18.50 5.38 2.99
CA THR A 119 17.31 4.62 2.58
C THR A 119 17.12 4.68 1.05
N PHE A 120 18.16 4.28 0.32
CA PHE A 120 18.17 4.20 -1.14
C PHE A 120 17.32 3.05 -1.68
N ILE A 121 17.27 1.95 -0.95
CA ILE A 121 16.41 0.80 -1.21
C ILE A 121 15.63 0.54 0.07
N GLU A 122 14.30 0.64 0.00
CA GLU A 122 13.39 0.30 1.09
C GLU A 122 12.62 -0.97 0.73
N PHE A 123 12.87 -2.04 1.49
CA PHE A 123 12.20 -3.32 1.30
C PHE A 123 10.81 -3.28 1.91
N ARG A 124 9.77 -3.51 1.11
CA ARG A 124 8.38 -3.67 1.55
C ARG A 124 7.91 -5.08 1.24
N SER A 125 6.82 -5.51 1.89
CA SER A 125 6.33 -6.88 1.72
C SER A 125 5.97 -7.19 0.26
N GLY A 126 5.40 -6.24 -0.49
CA GLY A 126 5.07 -6.43 -1.92
C GLY A 126 6.02 -5.83 -2.95
N MET A 127 7.00 -5.01 -2.56
CA MET A 127 7.79 -4.22 -3.51
C MET A 127 9.13 -3.78 -2.92
N LEU A 128 10.05 -3.34 -3.79
CA LEU A 128 11.22 -2.56 -3.42
C LEU A 128 10.99 -1.11 -3.85
N ASN A 129 11.11 -0.16 -2.93
CA ASN A 129 11.15 1.26 -3.29
C ASN A 129 12.60 1.68 -3.46
N VAL A 130 12.96 2.16 -4.65
CA VAL A 130 14.32 2.64 -4.97
C VAL A 130 14.28 4.16 -5.13
N SER A 131 15.20 4.85 -4.46
CA SER A 131 15.31 6.31 -4.49
C SER A 131 16.78 6.70 -4.63
N PRO A 132 17.20 7.36 -5.74
CA PRO A 132 18.60 7.75 -5.93
C PRO A 132 19.11 8.75 -4.90
N ILE A 133 18.31 9.76 -4.56
CA ILE A 133 18.62 10.69 -3.46
C ILE A 133 18.53 10.01 -2.08
N GLY A 134 17.68 8.99 -1.93
CA GLY A 134 17.39 8.29 -0.68
C GLY A 134 16.22 8.92 0.09
N ARG A 135 15.35 8.09 0.68
CA ARG A 135 14.09 8.53 1.33
C ARG A 135 14.27 9.36 2.60
N ASN A 136 15.47 9.38 3.19
CA ASN A 136 15.76 10.18 4.38
C ASN A 136 16.08 11.66 4.05
N CYS A 137 15.90 12.11 2.81
CA CYS A 137 16.03 13.51 2.42
C CYS A 137 14.93 14.40 3.05
N SER A 138 15.22 15.70 3.16
CA SER A 138 14.21 16.69 3.53
C SER A 138 13.19 16.91 2.40
N GLN A 139 12.09 17.61 2.69
CA GLN A 139 11.11 17.96 1.66
C GLN A 139 11.72 18.90 0.62
N GLU A 140 12.52 19.89 1.05
CA GLU A 140 13.21 20.80 0.14
C GLU A 140 14.19 20.06 -0.77
N GLU A 141 14.98 19.13 -0.22
CA GLU A 141 15.90 18.29 -0.99
C GLU A 141 15.17 17.41 -2.01
N ARG A 142 13.99 16.91 -1.64
CA ARG A 142 13.14 16.11 -2.52
C ARG A 142 12.60 16.95 -3.68
N ASP A 143 12.14 18.16 -3.41
CA ASP A 143 11.61 19.07 -4.43
C ASP A 143 12.71 19.48 -5.42
N GLU A 144 13.94 19.73 -4.94
CA GLU A 144 15.09 20.00 -5.80
C GLU A 144 15.52 18.77 -6.61
N PHE A 145 15.50 17.58 -6.01
CA PHE A 145 15.77 16.33 -6.75
C PHE A 145 14.73 16.07 -7.84
N GLU A 146 13.45 16.35 -7.60
CA GLU A 146 12.40 16.23 -8.61
C GLU A 146 12.66 17.16 -9.81
N LYS A 147 13.10 18.40 -9.57
CA LYS A 147 13.49 19.33 -10.64
C LYS A 147 14.71 18.81 -11.42
N TYR A 148 15.73 18.35 -10.69
CA TYR A 148 16.95 17.79 -11.28
C TYR A 148 16.63 16.57 -12.15
N ASP A 149 15.87 15.60 -11.65
CA ASP A 149 15.48 14.37 -12.34
C ASP A 149 14.68 14.66 -13.62
N LYS A 150 13.76 15.63 -13.59
CA LYS A 150 13.01 16.07 -14.78
C LYS A 150 13.90 16.72 -15.83
N ALA A 151 14.89 17.51 -15.41
CA ALA A 151 15.81 18.20 -16.31
C ALA A 151 16.86 17.25 -16.92
N CYS A 152 17.29 16.25 -16.15
CA CYS A 152 18.14 15.16 -16.59
C CYS A 152 17.28 14.07 -17.26
N THR A 153 16.73 14.37 -18.43
CA THR A 153 16.12 13.33 -19.25
C THR A 153 17.21 12.37 -19.72
N PHE A 154 17.33 11.21 -19.05
CA PHE A 154 18.10 10.07 -19.57
C PHE A 154 17.25 9.31 -20.59
N LEU A 155 16.94 9.98 -21.71
CA LEU A 155 16.51 9.36 -22.97
C LEU A 155 17.08 10.16 -24.15
#